data_AF-A0A396Q1A5-F1
#
_entry.id   AF-A0A396Q1A5-F1
#
_cell.length_a   1.000
_cell.length_b   1.000
_cell.length_c   1.000
_cell.angle_alpha   90.00
_cell.angle_beta   90.00
_cell.angle_gamma   90.00
#
_symmetry.space_group_name_H-M   'P 1'
#
loop_
_entity.id
_entity.type
_entity.pdbx_description
1 polymer ?
#
loop_
_entity_poly.entity_id
_entity_poly.type
_entity_poly.pdbx_seq_one_letter_code
_entity_poly.pdbx_strand_id
1 'polypeptide(L)'
;MEEKAIALYHRIMKRENFETAATDLFHLLVNAQKKDPNVPRILYVDIDGHRNKAGGFDRDMLELQKEFGIDFLLQFFQEVHFPLISVKNTREQNNDIPPELVIGNAENEKDQSLDELYIENYANTEFMSEDNVYDYLKRFSSFLKDYNQWNECNENEGSSETDKLHLLNMWHEHLKDMIMELFNNFLYGNLLSAAAMTRTLIECYVYISILIKEQDPKLIEDWYLCGLMMKVKEAKNRKSPVLGMVKQLCKVLNRDFSEIQKKFDANDRNKNENSWLCDVIGEKRVTFRKACEYLGEPQVYGDFQQLCSFVHGQDVQTKMMPFVFYSSIYTKLYLMSTYIFKSIRLFPIDDTMEQEIQSLELGDQILNDRWE
;
A
#
# COMPACT_ATOMS: atom_id res chain seq x y z
N MET A 1 -2.87 -47.60 -17.14
CA MET A 1 -3.07 -46.50 -16.18
C MET A 1 -2.57 -45.28 -16.92
N GLU A 2 -3.46 -44.38 -17.36
CA GLU A 2 -3.03 -43.17 -18.09
C GLU A 2 -2.00 -42.43 -17.25
N GLU A 3 -0.80 -42.22 -17.80
CA GLU A 3 0.21 -41.40 -17.14
C GLU A 3 -0.36 -40.01 -16.97
N LYS A 4 -0.58 -39.61 -15.72
CA LYS A 4 -1.21 -38.33 -15.39
C LYS A 4 -0.20 -37.22 -15.67
N ALA A 5 -0.35 -36.55 -16.80
CA ALA A 5 0.47 -35.41 -17.17
C ALA A 5 0.23 -34.22 -16.24
N ILE A 6 1.28 -33.45 -15.99
CA ILE A 6 1.19 -32.17 -15.28
C ILE A 6 0.93 -31.04 -16.27
N ALA A 7 -0.10 -30.26 -16.01
CA ALA A 7 -0.42 -29.05 -16.75
C ALA A 7 0.29 -27.85 -16.11
N LEU A 8 1.13 -27.18 -16.87
CA LEU A 8 1.79 -25.93 -16.50
C LEU A 8 1.08 -24.80 -17.23
N TYR A 9 0.73 -23.73 -16.50
CA TYR A 9 0.06 -22.56 -17.05
C TYR A 9 0.87 -21.32 -16.74
N HIS A 10 1.02 -20.44 -17.73
CA HIS A 10 1.68 -19.14 -17.59
C HIS A 10 0.94 -18.10 -18.42
N ARG A 11 0.89 -16.86 -17.93
CA ARG A 11 0.21 -15.75 -18.59
C ARG A 11 1.20 -14.61 -18.73
N ILE A 12 1.46 -14.21 -19.97
CA ILE A 12 2.39 -13.16 -20.33
C ILE A 12 1.61 -11.86 -20.48
N MET A 13 2.08 -10.83 -19.79
CA MET A 13 1.49 -9.50 -19.68
C MET A 13 2.20 -8.54 -20.63
N LYS A 14 1.50 -7.51 -21.14
CA LYS A 14 2.00 -6.47 -22.09
C LYS A 14 3.39 -5.87 -21.78
N ARG A 15 3.82 -5.90 -20.52
CA ARG A 15 5.08 -5.31 -20.03
C ARG A 15 6.27 -6.26 -20.10
N GLU A 16 6.02 -7.55 -20.34
CA GLU A 16 7.04 -8.58 -20.41
C GLU A 16 7.61 -8.63 -21.82
N ASN A 17 8.88 -8.28 -21.96
CA ASN A 17 9.59 -8.50 -23.21
C ASN A 17 9.89 -9.99 -23.41
N PHE A 18 10.45 -10.32 -24.58
CA PHE A 18 10.85 -11.67 -24.92
C PHE A 18 11.68 -12.35 -23.82
N GLU A 19 12.70 -11.67 -23.28
CA GLU A 19 13.66 -12.25 -22.34
C GLU A 19 13.00 -12.62 -21.01
N THR A 20 12.13 -11.74 -20.50
CA THR A 20 11.41 -11.97 -19.24
C THR A 20 10.49 -13.18 -19.38
N ALA A 21 9.67 -13.19 -20.42
CA ALA A 21 8.75 -14.30 -20.68
C ALA A 21 9.49 -15.63 -20.94
N ALA A 22 10.60 -15.60 -21.68
CA ALA A 22 11.42 -16.79 -21.95
C ALA A 22 12.04 -17.36 -20.66
N THR A 23 12.53 -16.49 -19.79
CA THR A 23 13.12 -16.84 -18.49
C THR A 23 12.09 -17.47 -17.56
N ASP A 24 10.91 -16.87 -17.48
CA ASP A 24 9.82 -17.36 -16.62
C ASP A 24 9.32 -18.74 -17.06
N LEU A 25 9.12 -18.93 -18.36
CA LEU A 25 8.74 -20.23 -18.92
C LEU A 25 9.82 -21.30 -18.66
N PHE A 26 11.10 -20.93 -18.74
CA PHE A 26 12.21 -21.84 -18.43
C PHE A 26 12.25 -22.20 -16.94
N HIS A 27 12.06 -21.23 -16.05
CA HIS A 27 11.98 -21.48 -14.62
C HIS A 27 10.79 -22.36 -14.25
N LEU A 28 9.64 -22.16 -14.91
CA LEU A 28 8.47 -23.02 -14.75
C LEU A 28 8.77 -24.47 -15.12
N LEU A 29 9.49 -24.69 -16.22
CA LEU A 29 9.97 -26.00 -16.66
C LEU A 29 10.93 -26.63 -15.64
N VAL A 30 11.95 -25.89 -15.18
CA VAL A 30 12.92 -26.38 -14.17
C VAL A 30 12.21 -26.76 -12.87
N ASN A 31 11.28 -25.93 -12.41
CA ASN A 31 10.52 -26.18 -11.18
C ASN A 31 9.62 -27.41 -11.31
N ALA A 32 8.99 -27.61 -12.47
CA ALA A 32 8.19 -28.79 -12.75
C ALA A 32 9.02 -30.08 -12.68
N GLN A 33 10.20 -30.11 -13.29
CA GLN A 33 11.09 -31.29 -13.23
C GLN A 33 11.63 -31.56 -11.81
N LYS A 34 11.89 -30.51 -11.02
CA LYS A 34 12.31 -30.67 -9.61
C LYS A 34 11.19 -31.27 -8.74
N LYS A 35 9.95 -30.83 -8.96
CA LYS A 35 8.79 -31.21 -8.16
C LYS A 35 8.24 -32.59 -8.54
N ASP A 36 8.14 -32.85 -9.85
CA ASP A 36 7.55 -34.05 -10.43
C ASP A 36 8.50 -34.64 -11.49
N PRO A 37 9.57 -35.36 -11.07
CA PRO A 37 10.64 -35.78 -11.96
C PRO A 37 10.17 -36.73 -13.06
N ASN A 38 10.53 -36.41 -14.31
CA ASN A 38 10.27 -37.20 -15.52
C ASN A 38 8.78 -37.41 -15.84
N VAL A 39 7.88 -36.72 -15.14
CA VAL A 39 6.44 -36.79 -15.42
C VAL A 39 6.15 -36.05 -16.73
N PRO A 40 5.26 -36.59 -17.60
CA PRO A 40 4.76 -35.87 -18.76
C PRO A 40 4.28 -34.45 -18.47
N ARG A 41 4.73 -33.46 -19.24
CA ARG A 41 4.41 -32.04 -19.08
C ARG A 41 3.61 -31.49 -20.26
N ILE A 42 2.59 -30.70 -19.99
CA ILE A 42 1.85 -29.93 -20.98
C ILE A 42 1.90 -28.45 -20.58
N LEU A 43 2.30 -27.57 -21.50
CA LEU A 43 2.39 -26.13 -21.27
C LEU A 43 1.22 -25.40 -21.92
N TYR A 44 0.58 -24.50 -21.17
CA TYR A 44 -0.43 -23.56 -21.65
C TYR A 44 0.07 -22.14 -21.38
N VAL A 45 0.08 -21.31 -22.43
CA VAL A 45 0.52 -19.93 -22.36
C VAL A 45 -0.56 -19.03 -22.93
N ASP A 46 -0.98 -18.04 -22.15
CA ASP A 46 -1.82 -16.93 -22.60
C ASP A 46 -0.97 -15.66 -22.73
N ILE A 47 -1.29 -14.82 -23.72
CA ILE A 47 -0.55 -13.57 -23.98
C ILE A 47 -1.51 -12.39 -24.12
N ASP A 48 -1.44 -11.49 -23.14
CA ASP A 48 -2.22 -10.26 -23.09
C ASP A 48 -1.45 -9.07 -23.67
N GLY A 49 -2.14 -8.25 -24.45
CA GLY A 49 -1.50 -7.10 -25.09
C GLY A 49 -0.56 -7.55 -26.20
N HIS A 50 0.64 -6.95 -26.31
CA HIS A 50 1.62 -7.30 -27.35
C HIS A 50 1.05 -7.33 -28.77
N ARG A 51 0.26 -6.31 -29.14
CA ARG A 51 -0.32 -6.22 -30.48
C ARG A 51 0.35 -5.10 -31.27
N ASN A 52 0.71 -5.38 -32.51
CA ASN A 52 1.16 -4.40 -33.47
C ASN A 52 -0.03 -3.59 -34.04
N LYS A 53 0.25 -2.51 -34.78
CA LYS A 53 -0.80 -1.64 -35.38
C LYS A 53 -1.76 -2.36 -36.33
N ALA A 54 -1.39 -3.54 -36.84
CA ALA A 54 -2.24 -4.38 -37.69
C ALA A 54 -3.05 -5.43 -36.89
N GLY A 55 -2.98 -5.42 -35.56
CA GLY A 55 -3.70 -6.32 -34.66
C GLY A 55 -3.08 -7.71 -34.48
N GLY A 56 -1.94 -7.99 -35.13
CA GLY A 56 -1.13 -9.20 -34.89
C GLY A 56 -0.23 -9.05 -33.67
N PHE A 57 0.44 -10.13 -33.25
CA PHE A 57 1.44 -10.03 -32.18
C PHE A 57 2.62 -9.14 -32.59
N ASP A 58 3.23 -8.45 -31.62
CA ASP A 58 4.52 -7.76 -31.84
C ASP A 58 5.66 -8.76 -32.10
N ARG A 59 6.85 -8.22 -32.40
CA ARG A 59 8.01 -9.03 -32.81
C ARG A 59 8.40 -10.02 -31.70
N ASP A 60 8.50 -9.54 -30.47
CA ASP A 60 8.90 -10.33 -29.30
C ASP A 60 7.97 -11.51 -29.05
N MET A 61 6.65 -11.27 -29.02
CA MET A 61 5.69 -12.35 -28.77
C MET A 61 5.53 -13.28 -29.97
N LEU A 62 5.86 -12.82 -31.19
CA LEU A 62 5.93 -13.71 -32.34
C LEU A 62 7.15 -14.64 -32.26
N GLU A 63 8.30 -14.10 -31.89
CA GLU A 63 9.56 -14.84 -31.67
C GLU A 63 9.41 -15.84 -30.51
N LEU A 64 8.84 -15.42 -29.39
CA LEU A 64 8.58 -16.27 -28.24
C LEU A 64 7.72 -17.48 -28.60
N GLN A 65 6.64 -17.27 -29.37
CA GLN A 65 5.73 -18.35 -29.74
C GLN A 65 6.31 -19.30 -30.78
N LYS A 66 7.08 -18.78 -31.75
CA LYS A 66 7.55 -19.57 -32.89
C LYS A 66 8.93 -20.17 -32.69
N GLU A 67 9.89 -19.37 -32.24
CA GLU A 67 11.28 -19.78 -32.15
C GLU A 67 11.53 -20.39 -30.77
N PHE A 68 11.31 -19.62 -29.71
CA PHE A 68 11.56 -20.13 -28.35
C PHE A 68 10.59 -21.25 -27.95
N GLY A 69 9.29 -21.08 -28.21
CA GLY A 69 8.25 -22.05 -27.86
C GLY A 69 8.37 -23.38 -28.60
N ILE A 70 8.63 -23.34 -29.91
CA ILE A 70 8.66 -24.55 -30.74
C ILE A 70 10.07 -25.12 -30.87
N ASP A 71 11.06 -24.30 -31.23
CA ASP A 71 12.40 -24.81 -31.54
C ASP A 71 13.20 -25.13 -30.27
N PHE A 72 12.97 -24.38 -29.18
CA PHE A 72 13.66 -24.60 -27.91
C PHE A 72 12.84 -25.38 -26.89
N LEU A 73 11.66 -24.87 -26.47
CA LEU A 73 10.91 -25.43 -25.34
C LEU A 73 10.24 -26.76 -25.64
N LEU A 74 9.68 -26.95 -26.85
CA LEU A 74 8.86 -28.13 -27.19
C LEU A 74 9.53 -29.46 -26.83
N GLN A 75 10.85 -29.57 -26.96
CA GLN A 75 11.58 -30.80 -26.65
C GLN A 75 11.41 -31.26 -25.19
N PHE A 76 11.13 -30.34 -24.26
CA PHE A 76 10.99 -30.63 -22.82
C PHE A 76 9.54 -30.85 -22.36
N PHE A 77 8.59 -30.73 -23.30
CA PHE A 77 7.15 -30.90 -23.10
C PHE A 77 6.60 -32.00 -24.00
N GLN A 78 5.47 -32.58 -23.64
CA GLN A 78 4.67 -33.40 -24.56
C GLN A 78 3.81 -32.54 -25.48
N GLU A 79 3.25 -31.45 -24.96
CA GLU A 79 2.38 -30.54 -25.70
C GLU A 79 2.63 -29.10 -25.21
N VAL A 80 2.64 -28.15 -26.14
CA VAL A 80 2.70 -26.72 -25.86
C VAL A 80 1.55 -26.01 -26.57
N HIS A 81 0.89 -25.12 -25.84
CA HIS A 81 -0.26 -24.34 -26.31
C HIS A 81 0.02 -22.86 -26.10
N PHE A 82 0.32 -22.17 -27.19
CA PHE A 82 0.38 -20.72 -27.27
C PHE A 82 -0.82 -20.19 -28.07
N PRO A 83 -1.14 -18.89 -27.99
CA PRO A 83 -2.29 -18.32 -28.69
C PRO A 83 -2.26 -18.52 -30.21
N LEU A 84 -1.07 -18.48 -30.84
CA LEU A 84 -0.92 -18.69 -32.28
C LEU A 84 -0.72 -20.15 -32.67
N ILE A 85 -0.28 -21.01 -31.75
CA ILE A 85 0.23 -22.33 -32.09
C ILE A 85 0.02 -23.33 -30.96
N SER A 86 -0.54 -24.49 -31.30
CA SER A 86 -0.67 -25.63 -30.39
C SER A 86 -0.04 -26.83 -31.06
N VAL A 87 1.02 -27.37 -30.46
CA VAL A 87 1.83 -28.43 -31.06
C VAL A 87 2.12 -29.52 -30.04
N LYS A 88 1.97 -30.77 -30.51
CA LYS A 88 2.41 -31.97 -29.80
C LYS A 88 3.82 -32.34 -30.19
N ASN A 89 4.66 -32.62 -29.21
CA ASN A 89 6.01 -33.09 -29.42
C ASN A 89 5.97 -34.49 -30.05
N THR A 90 6.57 -34.62 -31.24
CA THR A 90 6.63 -35.88 -31.97
C THR A 90 7.75 -36.79 -31.48
N ARG A 91 8.62 -36.30 -30.60
CA ARG A 91 9.71 -37.03 -29.96
C ARG A 91 9.35 -37.32 -28.50
N GLU A 92 10.11 -38.22 -27.86
CA GLU A 92 10.01 -38.39 -26.41
C GLU A 92 10.42 -37.10 -25.70
N GLN A 93 9.74 -36.80 -24.59
CA GLN A 93 10.04 -35.63 -23.76
C GLN A 93 11.47 -35.72 -23.22
N ASN A 94 12.29 -34.72 -23.51
CA ASN A 94 13.61 -34.57 -22.93
C ASN A 94 13.47 -34.13 -21.46
N ASN A 95 14.08 -34.89 -20.55
CA ASN A 95 14.08 -34.62 -19.12
C ASN A 95 15.43 -34.07 -18.63
N ASP A 96 16.45 -34.04 -19.49
CA ASP A 96 17.75 -33.44 -19.21
C ASP A 96 17.69 -31.93 -19.53
N ILE A 97 17.21 -31.17 -18.54
CA ILE A 97 17.00 -29.73 -18.67
C ILE A 97 18.32 -29.02 -18.32
N PRO A 98 18.78 -28.07 -19.15
CA PRO A 98 19.95 -27.26 -18.84
C PRO A 98 19.83 -26.57 -17.46
N PRO A 99 20.96 -26.35 -16.76
CA PRO A 99 20.92 -25.70 -15.44
C PRO A 99 20.56 -24.20 -15.54
N GLU A 100 20.78 -23.59 -16.69
CA GLU A 100 20.62 -22.16 -16.92
C GLU A 100 20.23 -21.89 -18.39
N LEU A 101 19.47 -20.81 -18.61
CA LEU A 101 19.15 -20.27 -19.93
C LEU A 101 19.98 -19.00 -20.14
N VAL A 102 20.71 -18.92 -21.25
CA VAL A 102 21.49 -17.73 -21.63
C VAL A 102 20.99 -17.22 -22.97
N ILE A 103 20.49 -15.98 -23.00
CA ILE A 103 19.99 -15.30 -24.19
C ILE A 103 21.05 -14.30 -24.66
N GLY A 104 21.50 -14.40 -25.92
CA GLY A 104 22.54 -13.54 -26.51
C GLY A 104 21.97 -12.54 -27.53
N ASN A 105 22.60 -11.35 -27.65
CA ASN A 105 22.16 -10.22 -28.48
C ASN A 105 20.80 -9.61 -28.10
N ALA A 106 20.60 -9.29 -26.82
CA ALA A 106 19.47 -8.49 -26.38
C ALA A 106 19.60 -7.05 -26.95
N GLU A 107 18.85 -6.74 -28.02
CA GLU A 107 18.50 -5.35 -28.31
C GLU A 107 17.57 -4.92 -27.18
N ASN A 108 18.15 -4.38 -26.09
CA ASN A 108 17.45 -3.84 -24.94
C ASN A 108 16.66 -2.56 -25.31
N GLU A 109 15.80 -2.60 -26.32
CA GLU A 109 14.64 -1.70 -26.42
C GLU A 109 13.55 -2.20 -25.47
N LYS A 110 13.91 -2.39 -24.20
CA LYS A 110 12.95 -2.61 -23.14
C LYS A 110 12.17 -1.30 -23.01
N ASP A 111 10.84 -1.35 -23.09
CA ASP A 111 10.01 -0.21 -22.71
C ASP A 111 10.19 0.03 -21.20
N GLN A 112 11.19 0.85 -20.87
CA GLN A 112 11.55 1.18 -19.49
C GLN A 112 10.50 2.07 -18.80
N SER A 113 9.45 2.52 -19.51
CA SER A 113 8.39 3.33 -18.90
C SER A 113 7.67 2.60 -17.76
N LEU A 114 7.73 1.27 -17.74
CA LEU A 114 7.14 0.42 -16.70
C LEU A 114 8.18 -0.16 -15.73
N ASP A 115 9.48 -0.08 -16.04
CA ASP A 115 10.56 -0.50 -15.13
C ASP A 115 10.71 0.48 -13.95
N GLU A 116 10.34 1.76 -14.13
CA GLU A 116 10.23 2.73 -13.02
C GLU A 116 9.11 2.37 -12.01
N LEU A 117 8.25 1.40 -12.34
CA LEU A 117 7.03 1.05 -11.61
C LEU A 117 6.97 -0.41 -11.13
N TYR A 118 8.06 -1.17 -11.17
CA TYR A 118 8.03 -2.55 -10.68
C TYR A 118 8.26 -2.67 -9.17
N ILE A 119 7.16 -2.89 -8.43
CA ILE A 119 7.15 -3.77 -7.25
C ILE A 119 5.93 -4.71 -7.36
N GLU A 120 6.17 -5.99 -7.08
CA GLU A 120 5.36 -7.17 -7.34
C GLU A 120 3.97 -7.20 -6.68
N ASN A 121 2.90 -7.01 -7.47
CA ASN A 121 1.65 -7.79 -7.48
C ASN A 121 0.53 -7.00 -8.16
N TYR A 122 0.52 -6.95 -9.49
CA TYR A 122 -0.68 -6.50 -10.22
C TYR A 122 -1.65 -7.66 -10.40
N ALA A 123 -2.25 -8.12 -9.31
CA ALA A 123 -3.54 -8.79 -9.42
C ALA A 123 -4.62 -7.70 -9.35
N ASN A 124 -5.11 -7.30 -10.53
CA ASN A 124 -6.27 -6.42 -10.74
C ASN A 124 -6.06 -4.92 -10.44
N THR A 125 -5.96 -4.12 -11.50
CA THR A 125 -7.15 -3.36 -11.94
C THR A 125 -6.83 -2.65 -13.27
N GLU A 126 -7.66 -2.90 -14.28
CA GLU A 126 -7.79 -2.07 -15.50
C GLU A 126 -7.85 -0.55 -15.18
N PHE A 127 -8.27 -0.18 -13.97
CA PHE A 127 -8.24 1.19 -13.40
C PHE A 127 -6.88 1.87 -13.54
N MET A 128 -5.78 1.19 -13.16
CA MET A 128 -4.44 1.79 -13.23
C MET A 128 -3.88 1.84 -14.65
N SER A 129 -4.53 1.16 -15.60
CA SER A 129 -4.18 1.22 -17.02
C SER A 129 -4.95 2.30 -17.78
N GLU A 130 -5.87 3.02 -17.13
CA GLU A 130 -6.48 4.21 -17.73
C GLU A 130 -5.44 5.33 -17.81
N ASP A 131 -5.18 5.86 -19.01
CA ASP A 131 -4.12 6.86 -19.26
C ASP A 131 -4.16 8.03 -18.25
N ASN A 132 -5.34 8.59 -17.98
CA ASN A 132 -5.50 9.70 -17.05
C ASN A 132 -5.21 9.33 -15.59
N VAL A 133 -5.54 8.09 -15.18
CA VAL A 133 -5.29 7.59 -13.81
C VAL A 133 -3.80 7.30 -13.65
N TYR A 134 -3.19 6.67 -14.64
CA TYR A 134 -1.76 6.40 -14.68
C TYR A 134 -0.96 7.69 -14.58
N ASP A 135 -1.28 8.70 -15.39
CA ASP A 135 -0.60 10.00 -15.36
C ASP A 135 -0.73 10.69 -14.00
N TYR A 136 -1.92 10.63 -13.40
CA TYR A 136 -2.15 11.16 -12.05
C TYR A 136 -1.31 10.44 -10.99
N LEU A 137 -1.36 9.10 -10.96
CA LEU A 137 -0.60 8.30 -9.99
C LEU A 137 0.92 8.48 -10.17
N LYS A 138 1.38 8.63 -11.41
CA LYS A 138 2.79 8.93 -11.70
C LYS A 138 3.20 10.28 -11.12
N ARG A 139 2.41 11.33 -11.36
CA ARG A 139 2.66 12.66 -10.78
C ARG A 139 2.60 12.65 -9.26
N PHE A 140 1.63 11.96 -8.67
CA PHE A 140 1.50 11.84 -7.22
C PHE A 140 2.73 11.09 -6.63
N SER A 141 3.19 10.03 -7.28
CA SER A 141 4.42 9.32 -6.87
C SER A 141 5.64 10.23 -6.92
N SER A 142 5.82 11.01 -7.98
CA SER A 142 6.89 12.00 -8.08
C SER A 142 6.83 13.04 -6.96
N PHE A 143 5.65 13.60 -6.71
CA PHE A 143 5.45 14.54 -5.62
C PHE A 143 5.85 13.95 -4.25
N LEU A 144 5.46 12.71 -3.95
CA LEU A 144 5.83 12.08 -2.66
C LEU A 144 7.34 11.84 -2.53
N LYS A 145 8.04 11.55 -3.63
CA LYS A 145 9.51 11.44 -3.65
C LYS A 145 10.16 12.80 -3.36
N ASP A 146 9.68 13.84 -4.03
CA ASP A 146 10.19 15.21 -3.86
C ASP A 146 9.92 15.72 -2.43
N TYR A 147 8.75 15.41 -1.88
CA TYR A 147 8.38 15.72 -0.50
C TYR A 147 9.32 15.07 0.52
N ASN A 148 9.60 13.76 0.38
CA ASN A 148 10.53 13.09 1.28
C ASN A 148 11.94 13.69 1.21
N GLN A 149 12.44 13.92 -0.01
CA GLN A 149 13.77 14.49 -0.21
C GLN A 149 13.89 15.91 0.39
N TRP A 150 12.88 16.74 0.19
CA TRP A 150 12.83 18.07 0.78
C TRP A 150 12.73 18.03 2.30
N ASN A 151 11.93 17.12 2.87
CA ASN A 151 11.81 17.00 4.32
C ASN A 151 13.16 16.61 4.95
N GLU A 152 13.87 15.64 4.37
CA GLU A 152 15.22 15.25 4.81
C GLU A 152 16.20 16.43 4.80
N CYS A 153 16.08 17.33 3.82
CA CYS A 153 16.91 18.54 3.75
C CYS A 153 16.54 19.60 4.81
N ASN A 154 15.29 19.61 5.28
CA ASN A 154 14.72 20.63 6.16
C ASN A 154 14.44 20.13 7.60
N GLU A 155 14.82 18.90 7.94
CA GLU A 155 14.63 18.23 9.25
C GLU A 155 15.23 18.98 10.47
N ASN A 156 15.99 20.06 10.24
CA ASN A 156 16.74 20.78 11.28
C ASN A 156 16.09 22.07 11.80
N GLU A 157 14.95 22.55 11.27
CA GLU A 157 14.40 23.87 11.65
C GLU A 157 13.32 23.85 12.74
N GLY A 158 12.93 22.68 13.26
CA GLY A 158 11.71 22.51 14.07
C GLY A 158 11.88 22.11 15.54
N SER A 159 12.99 22.42 16.22
CA SER A 159 13.04 22.24 17.69
C SER A 159 12.32 23.40 18.38
N SER A 160 11.01 23.29 18.56
CA SER A 160 10.31 24.21 19.44
C SER A 160 10.66 23.87 20.90
N GLU A 161 10.91 24.88 21.74
CA GLU A 161 11.13 24.70 23.19
C GLU A 161 9.97 23.96 23.90
N THR A 162 8.85 23.80 23.21
CA THR A 162 7.60 23.20 23.67
C THR A 162 7.54 21.66 23.57
N ASP A 163 8.34 20.97 22.76
CA ASP A 163 8.33 19.50 22.68
C ASP A 163 9.65 18.87 23.14
N LYS A 164 9.83 18.80 24.47
CA LYS A 164 11.06 18.32 25.12
C LYS A 164 11.51 16.92 24.70
N LEU A 165 10.58 16.08 24.25
CA LEU A 165 10.84 14.71 23.87
C LEU A 165 10.81 14.50 22.34
N HIS A 166 10.60 15.56 21.55
CA HIS A 166 10.44 15.50 20.09
C HIS A 166 9.35 14.49 19.67
N LEU A 167 8.30 14.32 20.49
CA LEU A 167 7.23 13.36 20.25
C LEU A 167 6.43 13.69 18.98
N LEU A 168 6.24 14.97 18.68
CA LEU A 168 5.52 15.42 17.49
C LEU A 168 6.33 15.12 16.23
N ASN A 169 7.64 15.35 16.28
CA ASN A 169 8.56 15.02 15.19
C ASN A 169 8.62 13.49 14.97
N MET A 170 8.66 12.70 16.06
CA MET A 170 8.57 11.24 15.94
C MET A 170 7.26 10.79 15.27
N TRP A 171 6.14 11.45 15.58
CA TRP A 171 4.86 11.14 14.95
C TRP A 171 4.82 11.62 13.49
N HIS A 172 5.45 12.75 13.17
CA HIS A 172 5.61 13.23 11.79
C HIS A 172 6.39 12.24 10.92
N GLU A 173 7.53 11.73 11.41
CA GLU A 173 8.29 10.69 10.69
C GLU A 173 7.48 9.41 10.51
N HIS A 174 6.77 8.97 11.56
CA HIS A 174 5.86 7.83 11.42
C HIS A 174 4.75 8.07 10.39
N LEU A 175 4.24 9.30 10.30
CA LEU A 175 3.20 9.70 9.34
C LEU A 175 3.74 9.64 7.91
N LYS A 176 4.98 10.08 7.67
CA LYS A 176 5.66 9.98 6.36
C LYS A 176 5.79 8.53 5.91
N ASP A 177 6.32 7.67 6.78
CA ASP A 177 6.44 6.23 6.49
C ASP A 177 5.08 5.60 6.16
N MET A 178 4.05 5.95 6.95
CA MET A 178 2.70 5.45 6.75
C MET A 178 2.10 5.95 5.42
N ILE A 179 2.33 7.20 5.03
CA ILE A 179 1.87 7.77 3.75
C ILE A 179 2.49 7.01 2.57
N MET A 180 3.79 6.76 2.61
CA MET A 180 4.49 6.03 1.55
C MET A 180 3.98 4.59 1.43
N GLU A 181 3.87 3.90 2.57
CA GLU A 181 3.39 2.52 2.59
C GLU A 181 1.91 2.44 2.18
N LEU A 182 1.07 3.41 2.58
CA LEU A 182 -0.32 3.51 2.15
C LEU A 182 -0.42 3.67 0.62
N PHE A 183 0.33 4.62 0.06
CA PHE A 183 0.34 4.87 -1.38
C PHE A 183 0.80 3.62 -2.16
N ASN A 184 1.86 2.97 -1.69
CA ASN A 184 2.35 1.72 -2.27
C ASN A 184 1.31 0.59 -2.20
N ASN A 185 0.65 0.40 -1.05
CA ASN A 185 -0.42 -0.60 -0.92
C ASN A 185 -1.58 -0.32 -1.88
N PHE A 186 -1.91 0.95 -2.09
CA PHE A 186 -2.90 1.33 -3.09
C PHE A 186 -2.42 0.94 -4.50
N LEU A 187 -1.19 1.32 -4.88
CA LEU A 187 -0.58 0.98 -6.17
C LEU A 187 -0.49 -0.53 -6.44
N TYR A 188 -0.21 -1.35 -5.42
CA TYR A 188 -0.18 -2.81 -5.54
C TYR A 188 -1.58 -3.45 -5.61
N GLY A 189 -2.65 -2.66 -5.66
CA GLY A 189 -4.01 -3.19 -5.65
C GLY A 189 -4.40 -3.83 -4.32
N ASN A 190 -3.63 -3.64 -3.25
CA ASN A 190 -3.98 -4.08 -1.90
C ASN A 190 -4.97 -3.11 -1.25
N LEU A 191 -6.14 -2.99 -1.88
CA LEU A 191 -7.16 -2.00 -1.54
C LEU A 191 -7.71 -2.18 -0.12
N LEU A 192 -7.67 -3.41 0.42
CA LEU A 192 -8.07 -3.69 1.80
C LEU A 192 -7.12 -3.04 2.79
N SER A 193 -5.82 -3.27 2.63
CA SER A 193 -4.79 -2.63 3.45
C SER A 193 -4.80 -1.12 3.24
N ALA A 194 -4.88 -0.65 2.00
CA ALA A 194 -4.92 0.78 1.70
C ALA A 194 -6.10 1.48 2.39
N ALA A 195 -7.30 0.90 2.36
CA ALA A 195 -8.46 1.46 3.04
C ALA A 195 -8.30 1.44 4.58
N ALA A 196 -7.75 0.36 5.14
CA ALA A 196 -7.47 0.27 6.58
C ALA A 196 -6.41 1.27 7.04
N MET A 197 -5.38 1.50 6.22
CA MET A 197 -4.32 2.48 6.47
C MET A 197 -4.81 3.92 6.29
N THR A 198 -5.66 4.19 5.29
CA THR A 198 -6.30 5.50 5.11
C THR A 198 -7.13 5.87 6.34
N ARG A 199 -7.82 4.90 6.92
CA ARG A 199 -8.54 5.10 8.19
C ARG A 199 -7.60 5.51 9.34
N THR A 200 -6.46 4.82 9.48
CA THR A 200 -5.44 5.18 10.47
C THR A 200 -4.86 6.57 10.21
N LEU A 201 -4.62 6.91 8.94
CA LEU A 201 -4.16 8.24 8.54
C LEU A 201 -5.16 9.33 8.94
N ILE A 202 -6.46 9.11 8.75
CA ILE A 202 -7.52 10.02 9.20
C ILE A 202 -7.48 10.20 10.73
N GLU A 203 -7.31 9.12 11.49
CA GLU A 203 -7.19 9.20 12.95
C GLU A 203 -5.97 10.04 13.37
N CYS A 204 -4.80 9.78 12.75
CA CYS A 204 -3.60 10.56 12.99
C CYS A 204 -3.79 12.04 12.64
N TYR A 205 -4.35 12.33 11.46
CA TYR A 205 -4.66 13.68 11.02
C TYR A 205 -5.50 14.44 12.06
N VAL A 206 -6.59 13.85 12.54
CA VAL A 206 -7.47 14.50 13.53
C VAL A 206 -6.72 14.78 14.83
N TYR A 207 -6.00 13.81 15.37
CA TYR A 207 -5.32 13.97 16.65
C TYR A 207 -4.16 14.97 16.58
N ILE A 208 -3.34 14.92 15.53
CA ILE A 208 -2.25 15.87 15.31
C ILE A 208 -2.81 17.28 15.07
N SER A 209 -3.90 17.42 14.30
CA SER A 209 -4.56 18.71 14.11
C SER A 209 -5.02 19.34 15.42
N ILE A 210 -5.57 18.53 16.34
CA ILE A 210 -5.95 19.01 17.67
C ILE A 210 -4.71 19.44 18.47
N LEU A 211 -3.63 18.67 18.45
CA LEU A 211 -2.38 19.04 19.13
C LEU A 211 -1.82 20.38 18.62
N ILE A 212 -1.80 20.57 17.29
CA ILE A 212 -1.34 21.81 16.64
C ILE A 212 -2.28 22.98 16.97
N LYS A 213 -3.59 22.75 16.99
CA LYS A 213 -4.60 23.76 17.32
C LYS A 213 -4.50 24.25 18.77
N GLU A 214 -4.31 23.34 19.73
CA GLU A 214 -4.25 23.68 21.15
C GLU A 214 -2.93 24.33 21.56
N GLN A 215 -1.83 24.03 20.85
CA GLN A 215 -0.49 24.53 21.15
C GLN A 215 -0.07 24.31 22.63
N ASP A 216 -0.62 23.28 23.29
CA ASP A 216 -0.31 22.91 24.67
C ASP A 216 0.73 21.78 24.73
N PRO A 217 1.97 22.06 25.18
CA PRO A 217 3.02 21.05 25.41
C PRO A 217 2.57 19.89 26.29
N LYS A 218 1.71 20.15 27.26
CA LYS A 218 1.26 19.12 28.21
C LYS A 218 0.31 18.13 27.55
N LEU A 219 -0.35 18.52 26.46
CA LEU A 219 -1.32 17.69 25.76
C LEU A 219 -0.63 16.58 24.99
N ILE A 220 0.52 16.85 24.35
CA ILE A 220 1.32 15.82 23.67
C ILE A 220 1.94 14.83 24.67
N GLU A 221 2.39 15.34 25.83
CA GLU A 221 2.81 14.48 26.94
C GLU A 221 1.67 13.58 27.42
N ASP A 222 0.46 14.14 27.56
CA ASP A 222 -0.73 13.41 28.00
C ASP A 222 -1.16 12.35 26.99
N TRP A 223 -1.08 12.62 25.69
CA TRP A 223 -1.29 11.62 24.64
C TRP A 223 -0.36 10.42 24.82
N TYR A 224 0.95 10.69 24.94
CA TYR A 224 1.96 9.65 25.06
C TYR A 224 1.81 8.84 26.35
N LEU A 225 1.62 9.51 27.49
CA LEU A 225 1.42 8.87 28.79
C LEU A 225 0.10 8.08 28.85
N CYS A 226 -0.97 8.59 28.26
CA CYS A 226 -2.26 7.89 28.16
C CYS A 226 -2.10 6.58 27.37
N GLY A 227 -1.44 6.62 26.21
CA GLY A 227 -1.17 5.42 25.39
C GLY A 227 -0.41 4.34 26.16
N LEU A 228 0.67 4.71 26.86
CA LEU A 228 1.45 3.78 27.68
C LEU A 228 0.63 3.20 28.85
N MET A 229 -0.17 4.03 29.51
CA MET A 229 -1.04 3.60 30.60
C MET A 229 -2.12 2.60 30.13
N MET A 230 -2.66 2.79 28.93
CA MET A 230 -3.58 1.81 28.33
C MET A 230 -2.89 0.48 28.02
N LYS A 231 -1.61 0.47 27.62
CA LYS A 231 -0.85 -0.79 27.44
C LYS A 231 -0.54 -1.52 28.74
N VAL A 232 -0.35 -0.80 29.84
CA VAL A 232 -0.23 -1.43 31.18
C VAL A 232 -1.51 -2.20 31.54
N LYS A 233 -2.70 -1.73 31.12
CA LYS A 233 -3.99 -2.42 31.32
C LYS A 233 -4.06 -3.77 30.60
N GLU A 234 -3.71 -3.79 29.32
CA GLU A 234 -3.77 -4.99 28.47
C GLU A 234 -2.92 -6.12 29.04
N ALA A 235 -1.74 -5.78 29.57
CA ALA A 235 -0.83 -6.75 30.15
C ALA A 235 -1.35 -7.42 31.44
N LYS A 236 -2.45 -6.93 32.06
CA LYS A 236 -3.04 -7.39 33.34
C LYS A 236 -2.06 -7.55 34.52
N ASN A 237 -0.81 -7.10 34.37
CA ASN A 237 0.28 -7.44 35.26
C ASN A 237 0.91 -6.16 35.82
N ARG A 238 0.78 -5.97 37.14
CA ARG A 238 1.27 -4.77 37.87
C ARG A 238 2.80 -4.64 37.89
N LYS A 239 3.52 -5.64 37.37
CA LYS A 239 4.98 -5.66 37.17
C LYS A 239 5.38 -5.46 35.70
N SER A 240 4.53 -4.85 34.89
CA SER A 240 4.89 -4.55 33.50
C SER A 240 6.11 -3.62 33.44
N PRO A 241 7.14 -3.93 32.62
CA PRO A 241 8.27 -3.04 32.40
C PRO A 241 7.82 -1.64 31.91
N VAL A 242 6.68 -1.57 31.22
CA VAL A 242 6.05 -0.32 30.77
C VAL A 242 5.69 0.59 31.95
N LEU A 243 5.24 0.05 33.09
CA LEU A 243 4.92 0.87 34.27
C LEU A 243 6.19 1.52 34.87
N GLY A 244 7.32 0.81 34.81
CA GLY A 244 8.63 1.35 35.19
C GLY A 244 9.04 2.52 34.31
N MET A 245 8.84 2.38 33.00
CA MET A 245 9.10 3.42 32.01
C MET A 245 8.20 4.65 32.23
N VAL A 246 6.89 4.48 32.45
CA VAL A 246 5.97 5.59 32.73
C VAL A 246 6.41 6.38 33.97
N LYS A 247 6.85 5.69 35.05
CA LYS A 247 7.38 6.36 36.25
C LYS A 247 8.64 7.16 35.97
N GLN A 248 9.53 6.66 35.12
CA GLN A 248 10.74 7.38 34.71
C GLN A 248 10.39 8.60 33.87
N LEU A 249 9.49 8.45 32.88
CA LEU A 249 9.02 9.54 32.04
C LEU A 249 8.34 10.64 32.86
N CYS A 250 7.49 10.29 33.83
CA CYS A 250 6.89 11.28 34.73
C CYS A 250 7.94 12.11 35.47
N LYS A 251 9.07 11.51 35.87
CA LYS A 251 10.18 12.26 36.49
C LYS A 251 10.86 13.20 35.51
N VAL A 252 11.12 12.75 34.28
CA VAL A 252 11.73 13.57 33.22
C VAL A 252 10.84 14.75 32.84
N LEU A 253 9.53 14.50 32.72
CA LEU A 253 8.52 15.50 32.36
C LEU A 253 8.08 16.38 33.55
N ASN A 254 8.59 16.12 34.76
CA ASN A 254 8.18 16.78 36.00
C ASN A 254 6.66 16.71 36.27
N ARG A 255 6.07 15.53 36.07
CA ARG A 255 4.65 15.21 36.29
C ARG A 255 4.49 14.29 37.51
N ASP A 256 3.43 14.48 38.28
CA ASP A 256 3.11 13.56 39.38
C ASP A 256 2.52 12.26 38.82
N PHE A 257 3.25 11.15 39.02
CA PHE A 257 2.81 9.83 38.60
C PHE A 257 1.46 9.41 39.19
N SER A 258 1.16 9.78 40.45
CA SER A 258 -0.13 9.48 41.08
C SER A 258 -1.28 10.22 40.41
N GLU A 259 -1.06 11.46 39.97
CA GLU A 259 -2.05 12.22 39.20
C GLU A 259 -2.28 11.61 37.82
N ILE A 260 -1.21 11.28 37.08
CA ILE A 260 -1.30 10.59 35.78
C ILE A 260 -2.02 9.25 35.91
N GLN A 261 -1.70 8.48 36.95
CA GLN A 261 -2.33 7.20 37.22
C GLN A 261 -3.83 7.34 37.50
N LYS A 262 -4.27 8.41 38.19
CA LYS A 262 -5.70 8.70 38.41
C LYS A 262 -6.37 9.20 37.13
N LYS A 263 -5.71 10.12 36.41
CA LYS A 263 -6.22 10.75 35.19
C LYS A 263 -6.51 9.72 34.10
N PHE A 264 -5.63 8.73 33.98
CA PHE A 264 -5.72 7.63 33.03
C PHE A 264 -5.90 6.27 33.74
N ASP A 265 -6.64 6.26 34.87
CA ASP A 265 -6.86 5.02 35.62
C ASP A 265 -7.52 3.98 34.72
N ALA A 266 -6.74 2.94 34.41
CA ALA A 266 -7.12 1.83 33.56
C ALA A 266 -8.34 1.04 34.07
N ASN A 267 -8.70 1.18 35.35
CA ASN A 267 -9.86 0.52 35.95
C ASN A 267 -11.15 1.36 35.87
N ASP A 268 -11.06 2.64 35.52
CA ASP A 268 -12.24 3.48 35.31
C ASP A 268 -12.86 3.20 33.93
N ARG A 269 -14.12 2.78 33.92
CA ARG A 269 -14.87 2.46 32.69
C ARG A 269 -15.12 3.68 31.80
N ASN A 270 -14.97 4.89 32.34
CA ASN A 270 -15.09 6.12 31.58
C ASN A 270 -13.81 6.47 30.81
N LYS A 271 -12.69 5.77 31.07
CA LYS A 271 -11.40 6.02 30.43
C LYS A 271 -11.14 5.08 29.26
N ASN A 272 -10.65 5.63 28.16
CA ASN A 272 -10.24 4.96 26.94
C ASN A 272 -8.95 5.59 26.37
N GLU A 273 -8.55 5.15 25.17
CA GLU A 273 -7.35 5.66 24.47
C GLU A 273 -7.40 7.16 24.17
N ASN A 274 -8.60 7.76 24.15
CA ASN A 274 -8.80 9.20 23.91
C ASN A 274 -8.95 10.00 25.21
N SER A 275 -8.66 9.41 26.37
CA SER A 275 -8.81 10.11 27.66
C SER A 275 -7.92 11.34 27.81
N TRP A 276 -6.83 11.41 27.04
CA TRP A 276 -5.94 12.58 27.00
C TRP A 276 -6.62 13.83 26.42
N LEU A 277 -7.71 13.67 25.65
CA LEU A 277 -8.51 14.77 25.11
C LEU A 277 -9.64 15.25 26.04
N CYS A 278 -9.89 14.54 27.16
CA CYS A 278 -11.05 14.83 28.02
C CYS A 278 -11.06 16.27 28.55
N ASP A 279 -9.91 16.79 28.96
CA ASP A 279 -9.81 18.12 29.55
C ASP A 279 -9.99 19.22 28.50
N VAL A 280 -9.48 18.99 27.29
CA VAL A 280 -9.60 19.91 26.14
C VAL A 280 -11.04 19.97 25.63
N ILE A 281 -11.67 18.81 25.45
CA ILE A 281 -13.03 18.71 24.92
C ILE A 281 -14.09 19.02 26.02
N GLY A 282 -13.72 18.93 27.29
CA GLY A 282 -14.63 19.14 28.41
C GLY A 282 -15.59 17.97 28.67
N GLU A 283 -15.21 16.76 28.25
CA GLU A 283 -16.06 15.57 28.29
C GLU A 283 -15.44 14.47 29.14
N LYS A 284 -16.28 13.75 29.90
CA LYS A 284 -15.80 12.65 30.77
C LYS A 284 -15.24 11.46 29.98
N ARG A 285 -15.69 11.28 28.74
CA ARG A 285 -15.26 10.23 27.83
C ARG A 285 -15.33 10.74 26.40
N VAL A 286 -14.20 10.73 25.71
CA VAL A 286 -14.09 11.20 24.32
C VAL A 286 -14.13 10.00 23.38
N THR A 287 -14.98 10.06 22.36
CA THR A 287 -14.97 9.13 21.22
C THR A 287 -14.27 9.78 20.02
N PHE A 288 -13.88 8.99 19.01
CA PHE A 288 -13.30 9.56 17.80
C PHE A 288 -14.23 10.59 17.12
N ARG A 289 -15.54 10.31 17.09
CA ARG A 289 -16.55 11.26 16.62
C ARG A 289 -16.48 12.60 17.35
N LYS A 290 -16.32 12.58 18.68
CA LYS A 290 -16.21 13.80 19.49
C LYS A 290 -14.92 14.57 19.20
N ALA A 291 -13.82 13.87 18.92
CA ALA A 291 -12.59 14.51 18.47
C ALA A 291 -12.77 15.20 17.10
N CYS A 292 -13.46 14.55 16.15
CA CYS A 292 -13.80 15.17 14.86
C CYS A 292 -14.72 16.40 15.02
N GLU A 293 -15.75 16.30 15.87
CA GLU A 293 -16.65 17.41 16.20
C GLU A 293 -15.89 18.60 16.82
N TYR A 294 -14.90 18.33 17.68
CA TYR A 294 -14.04 19.35 18.27
C TYR A 294 -13.14 20.06 17.27
N LEU A 295 -12.62 19.31 16.29
CA LEU A 295 -11.80 19.87 15.21
C LEU A 295 -12.60 20.88 14.37
N GLY A 296 -13.92 20.67 14.23
CA GLY A 296 -14.82 21.52 13.46
C GLY A 296 -14.99 21.08 12.01
N GLU A 297 -14.54 19.86 11.68
CA GLU A 297 -14.63 19.26 10.34
C GLU A 297 -15.58 18.05 10.36
N PRO A 298 -16.91 18.27 10.25
CA PRO A 298 -17.90 17.18 10.38
C PRO A 298 -17.77 16.14 9.27
N GLN A 299 -17.28 16.51 8.08
CA GLN A 299 -17.05 15.59 6.97
C GLN A 299 -16.06 14.47 7.33
N VAL A 300 -15.07 14.74 8.19
CA VAL A 300 -13.98 13.79 8.48
C VAL A 300 -14.48 12.51 9.12
N TYR A 301 -15.48 12.62 9.98
CA TYR A 301 -16.08 11.44 10.59
C TYR A 301 -16.90 10.63 9.57
N GLY A 302 -17.53 11.29 8.60
CA GLY A 302 -18.25 10.63 7.50
C GLY A 302 -17.32 9.79 6.64
N ASP A 303 -16.21 10.39 6.20
CA ASP A 303 -15.17 9.71 5.40
C ASP A 303 -14.57 8.52 6.16
N PHE A 304 -14.27 8.73 7.45
CA PHE A 304 -13.81 7.66 8.34
C PHE A 304 -14.82 6.52 8.42
N GLN A 305 -16.11 6.81 8.59
CA GLN A 305 -17.17 5.80 8.65
C GLN A 305 -17.31 5.04 7.33
N GLN A 306 -17.19 5.73 6.19
CA GLN A 306 -17.22 5.11 4.87
C GLN A 306 -16.12 4.06 4.72
N LEU A 307 -14.90 4.40 5.15
CA LEU A 307 -13.75 3.48 5.16
C LEU A 307 -13.87 2.38 6.24
N CYS A 308 -14.69 2.55 7.28
CA CYS A 308 -14.93 1.51 8.29
C CYS A 308 -16.02 0.50 7.94
N SER A 309 -16.90 0.84 6.99
CA SER A 309 -18.10 0.06 6.68
C SER A 309 -17.77 -1.41 6.39
N PHE A 310 -16.76 -1.68 5.55
CA PHE A 310 -16.35 -3.03 5.20
C PHE A 310 -15.73 -3.81 6.36
N VAL A 311 -15.11 -3.13 7.34
CA VAL A 311 -14.50 -3.78 8.51
C VAL A 311 -15.57 -4.34 9.43
N HIS A 312 -16.66 -3.59 9.64
CA HIS A 312 -17.72 -3.96 10.58
C HIS A 312 -18.91 -4.68 9.95
N GLY A 313 -19.10 -4.58 8.64
CA GLY A 313 -20.14 -5.31 7.90
C GLY A 313 -20.01 -6.82 8.08
N GLN A 314 -21.14 -7.53 8.09
CA GLN A 314 -21.19 -9.00 8.19
C GLN A 314 -21.67 -9.65 6.89
N ASP A 315 -22.32 -8.89 6.01
CA ASP A 315 -22.81 -9.35 4.73
C ASP A 315 -21.76 -9.16 3.62
N VAL A 316 -21.88 -9.99 2.58
CA VAL A 316 -20.96 -10.00 1.42
C VAL A 316 -20.96 -8.64 0.71
N GLN A 317 -22.12 -7.97 0.65
CA GLN A 317 -22.23 -6.68 -0.01
C GLN A 317 -21.33 -5.66 0.69
N THR A 318 -21.47 -5.48 2.01
CA THR A 318 -20.65 -4.54 2.77
C THR A 318 -19.17 -4.94 2.81
N LYS A 319 -18.85 -6.25 2.82
CA LYS A 319 -17.47 -6.76 2.90
C LYS A 319 -16.69 -6.69 1.58
N MET A 320 -17.34 -7.00 0.46
CA MET A 320 -16.67 -7.22 -0.82
C MET A 320 -16.96 -6.10 -1.84
N MET A 321 -18.19 -5.55 -1.88
CA MET A 321 -18.57 -4.59 -2.91
C MET A 321 -17.71 -3.31 -2.93
N PRO A 322 -17.20 -2.80 -1.80
CA PRO A 322 -16.27 -1.67 -1.82
C PRO A 322 -14.97 -1.92 -2.61
N PHE A 323 -14.65 -3.16 -2.97
CA PHE A 323 -13.38 -3.52 -3.62
C PHE A 323 -13.55 -4.10 -5.03
N VAL A 324 -14.78 -4.14 -5.56
CA VAL A 324 -15.07 -4.76 -6.87
C VAL A 324 -15.51 -3.77 -7.96
N PHE A 325 -15.90 -2.55 -7.60
CA PHE A 325 -16.37 -1.54 -8.55
C PHE A 325 -15.39 -0.39 -8.71
N TYR A 326 -15.24 0.09 -9.96
CA TYR A 326 -14.42 1.25 -10.30
C TYR A 326 -14.73 2.47 -9.45
N SER A 327 -15.99 2.89 -9.37
CA SER A 327 -16.39 4.04 -8.55
C SER A 327 -15.92 3.91 -7.10
N SER A 328 -15.94 2.70 -6.53
CA SER A 328 -15.45 2.46 -5.16
C SER A 328 -13.93 2.54 -5.03
N ILE A 329 -13.19 2.31 -6.11
CA ILE A 329 -11.73 2.48 -6.18
C ILE A 329 -11.38 3.96 -6.35
N TYR A 330 -12.07 4.68 -7.23
CA TYR A 330 -11.95 6.14 -7.38
C TYR A 330 -12.20 6.87 -6.06
N THR A 331 -13.29 6.55 -5.36
CA THR A 331 -13.56 7.17 -4.05
C THR A 331 -12.48 6.84 -3.02
N LYS A 332 -11.84 5.65 -3.09
CA LYS A 332 -10.72 5.32 -2.19
C LYS A 332 -9.46 6.09 -2.54
N LEU A 333 -9.16 6.25 -3.83
CA LEU A 333 -8.07 7.10 -4.29
C LEU A 333 -8.29 8.52 -3.75
N TYR A 334 -9.50 9.06 -3.94
CA TYR A 334 -9.89 10.40 -3.51
C TYR A 334 -9.77 10.62 -1.99
N LEU A 335 -10.28 9.67 -1.19
CA LEU A 335 -10.13 9.76 0.26
C LEU A 335 -8.67 9.63 0.67
N MET A 336 -7.92 8.70 0.08
CA MET A 336 -6.50 8.49 0.36
C MET A 336 -5.67 9.76 0.08
N SER A 337 -5.75 10.30 -1.13
CA SER A 337 -5.07 11.52 -1.56
C SER A 337 -5.43 12.70 -0.66
N THR A 338 -6.74 12.94 -0.43
CA THR A 338 -7.24 14.03 0.42
C THR A 338 -6.58 14.02 1.80
N TYR A 339 -6.56 12.85 2.46
CA TYR A 339 -5.98 12.74 3.79
C TYR A 339 -4.46 12.68 3.82
N ILE A 340 -3.81 12.24 2.74
CA ILE A 340 -2.36 12.41 2.57
C ILE A 340 -2.02 13.90 2.52
N PHE A 341 -2.68 14.67 1.65
CA PHE A 341 -2.42 16.09 1.48
C PHE A 341 -2.74 16.90 2.73
N LYS A 342 -3.89 16.63 3.37
CA LYS A 342 -4.24 17.24 4.66
C LYS A 342 -3.21 16.94 5.74
N SER A 343 -2.66 15.72 5.78
CA SER A 343 -1.65 15.32 6.75
C SER A 343 -0.30 15.98 6.50
N ILE A 344 0.11 16.10 5.23
CA ILE A 344 1.34 16.83 4.85
C ILE A 344 1.24 18.29 5.28
N ARG A 345 0.10 18.95 5.03
CA ARG A 345 -0.15 20.35 5.41
C ARG A 345 -0.20 20.64 6.92
N LEU A 346 -0.17 19.61 7.77
CA LEU A 346 -0.02 19.81 9.21
C LEU A 346 1.37 20.34 9.57
N PHE A 347 2.35 20.09 8.71
CA PHE A 347 3.73 20.51 8.90
C PHE A 347 4.11 21.57 7.86
N PRO A 348 5.10 22.41 8.15
CA PRO A 348 5.56 23.42 7.19
C PRO A 348 5.96 22.76 5.86
N ILE A 349 5.51 23.34 4.76
CA ILE A 349 5.90 23.02 3.39
C ILE A 349 6.15 24.32 2.64
N ASP A 350 6.93 24.28 1.56
CA ASP A 350 7.16 25.47 0.75
C ASP A 350 6.04 25.73 -0.27
N ASP A 351 6.06 26.92 -0.87
CA ASP A 351 5.06 27.35 -1.85
C ASP A 351 5.03 26.46 -3.11
N THR A 352 6.16 25.82 -3.45
CA THR A 352 6.25 24.95 -4.64
C THR A 352 5.49 23.66 -4.38
N MET A 353 5.66 23.07 -3.19
CA MET A 353 4.91 21.89 -2.75
C MET A 353 3.42 22.17 -2.65
N GLU A 354 3.04 23.28 -2.03
CA GLU A 354 1.63 23.63 -1.89
C GLU A 354 0.95 23.80 -3.26
N GLN A 355 1.64 24.39 -4.24
CA GLN A 355 1.13 24.48 -5.61
C GLN A 355 0.96 23.10 -6.27
N GLU A 356 1.91 22.18 -6.09
CA GLU A 356 1.79 20.84 -6.65
C GLU A 356 0.66 20.05 -5.97
N ILE A 357 0.50 20.18 -4.65
CA ILE A 357 -0.64 19.58 -3.93
C ILE A 357 -1.97 20.09 -4.51
N GLN A 358 -2.13 21.41 -4.68
CA GLN A 358 -3.36 21.98 -5.25
C GLN A 358 -3.63 21.49 -6.67
N SER A 359 -2.57 21.31 -7.47
CA SER A 359 -2.65 20.75 -8.82
C SER A 359 -3.09 19.28 -8.82
N LEU A 360 -2.57 18.49 -7.87
CA LEU A 360 -2.97 17.08 -7.68
C LEU A 360 -4.40 16.97 -7.15
N GLU A 361 -4.80 17.79 -6.18
CA GLU A 361 -6.18 17.81 -5.65
C GLU A 361 -7.21 18.10 -6.76
N LEU A 362 -6.91 19.03 -7.66
CA LEU A 362 -7.77 19.30 -8.81
C LEU A 362 -7.84 18.10 -9.76
N GLY A 363 -6.71 17.46 -10.04
CA GLY A 363 -6.67 16.26 -10.88
C GLY A 363 -7.49 15.11 -10.30
N ASP A 364 -7.39 14.92 -8.99
CA ASP A 364 -8.10 13.89 -8.24
C ASP A 364 -9.61 14.11 -8.19
N GLN A 365 -10.05 15.35 -7.97
CA GLN A 365 -11.46 15.74 -8.06
C GLN A 365 -12.04 15.44 -9.44
N ILE A 366 -11.32 15.79 -10.52
CA ILE A 366 -11.74 15.50 -11.90
C ILE A 366 -11.89 13.99 -12.13
N LEU A 367 -10.99 13.18 -11.57
CA LEU A 367 -11.07 11.73 -11.67
C LEU A 367 -12.27 11.16 -10.89
N ASN A 368 -12.53 11.66 -9.68
CA ASN A 368 -13.65 11.21 -8.85
C ASN A 368 -15.00 11.59 -9.47
N ASP A 369 -15.17 12.84 -9.91
CA ASP A 369 -16.41 13.36 -10.51
C ASP A 369 -16.81 12.63 -11.81
N ARG A 370 -15.84 12.02 -12.51
CA ARG A 370 -16.10 11.25 -13.74
C ARG A 370 -16.87 9.94 -13.48
N TRP A 371 -16.85 9.45 -12.24
CA TRP A 371 -17.35 8.12 -11.87
C TRP A 371 -18.43 8.14 -10.77
N GLU A 372 -18.82 9.32 -10.28
CA GLU A 372 -20.08 9.57 -9.55
C GLU A 372 -21.25 9.77 -10.53
#